data_AF-A0A8J3EL72-F1
#
_entry.id   AF-A0A8J3EL72-F1
#
_cell.length_a   1.000
_cell.length_b   1.000
_cell.length_c   1.000
_cell.angle_alpha   90.00
_cell.angle_beta   90.00
_cell.angle_gamma   90.00
#
_symmetry.space_group_name_H-M   'P 1'
#
loop_
_entity.id
_entity.type
_entity.pdbx_description
1 polymer ?
#
loop_
_entity_poly.entity_id
_entity_poly.type
_entity_poly.pdbx_seq_one_letter_code
_entity_poly.pdbx_strand_id
1 'polypeptide(L)' 'MGAAGTFGILGELNGPLWFKKRIYREERTENVKIKWGSNSKVSINNHILNLDEQIPMDTNDYDIANPLI' A
#
# COMPACT_ATOMS: atom_id res chain seq x y z
N MET A 1 14.12 27.44 -10.37
CA MET A 1 12.84 26.71 -10.23
C MET A 1 13.05 25.31 -10.76
N GLY A 2 12.86 24.27 -9.95
CA GLY A 2 12.90 22.90 -10.41
C GLY A 2 12.02 22.04 -9.52
N ALA A 3 10.93 21.50 -10.07
CA ALA A 3 10.16 20.45 -9.41
C ALA A 3 10.97 19.15 -9.55
N ALA A 4 11.74 18.79 -8.52
CA ALA A 4 12.33 17.46 -8.45
C ALA A 4 11.21 16.48 -8.10
N GLY A 5 10.72 15.75 -9.10
CA GLY A 5 9.81 14.64 -8.87
C GLY A 5 10.55 13.53 -8.14
N THR A 6 9.92 12.94 -7.13
CA THR A 6 10.45 11.76 -6.43
C THR A 6 9.70 10.52 -6.89
N PHE A 7 10.40 9.41 -7.10
CA PHE A 7 9.77 8.11 -7.36
C PHE A 7 9.27 7.48 -6.06
N GLY A 8 8.34 6.54 -6.19
CA GLY A 8 7.77 5.80 -5.08
C GLY A 8 7.02 4.57 -5.55
N ILE A 9 6.57 3.76 -4.61
CA ILE A 9 5.81 2.53 -4.85
C ILE A 9 4.35 2.77 -4.51
N LEU A 10 3.46 2.36 -5.42
CA LEU A 10 2.02 2.34 -5.20
C LEU A 10 1.52 0.90 -5.32
N GLY A 11 0.89 0.40 -4.27
CA GLY A 11 0.21 -0.89 -4.30
C GLY A 11 -1.28 -0.71 -4.59
N GLU A 12 -1.76 -1.33 -5.65
CA GLU A 12 -3.18 -1.35 -6.02
C GLU A 12 -3.72 -2.78 -6.01
N LEU A 13 -4.85 -2.99 -5.33
CA LEU A 13 -5.64 -4.21 -5.39
C LEU A 13 -6.78 -4.01 -6.39
N ASN A 14 -6.85 -4.90 -7.38
CA ASN A 14 -7.97 -4.91 -8.33
C ASN A 14 -9.21 -5.44 -7.62
N GLY A 15 -10.24 -4.59 -7.54
CA GLY A 15 -11.53 -4.96 -6.99
C GLY A 15 -12.46 -5.55 -8.05
N PRO A 16 -13.70 -5.87 -7.65
CA PRO A 16 -14.76 -6.18 -8.60
C PRO A 16 -14.95 -5.01 -9.58
N LEU A 17 -15.27 -5.35 -10.83
CA LEU A 17 -15.51 -4.36 -11.88
C LEU A 17 -14.23 -3.57 -12.25
N TRP A 18 -14.30 -2.23 -12.32
CA TRP A 18 -13.20 -1.33 -12.68
C TRP A 18 -12.65 -0.57 -11.46
N PHE A 19 -13.04 -0.98 -10.25
CA PHE A 19 -12.55 -0.35 -9.03
C PHE A 19 -11.16 -0.84 -8.68
N LYS A 20 -10.24 0.10 -8.43
CA LYS A 20 -8.92 -0.17 -7.89
C LYS A 20 -8.85 0.40 -6.48
N LYS A 21 -8.47 -0.43 -5.51
CA LYS A 21 -8.21 -0.01 -4.15
C LYS A 21 -6.71 0.23 -3.98
N ARG A 22 -6.33 1.43 -3.60
CA ARG A 22 -4.96 1.71 -3.16
C ARG A 22 -4.76 1.10 -1.77
N ILE A 23 -3.77 0.23 -1.62
CA ILE A 23 -3.49 -0.52 -0.38
C ILE A 23 -2.10 -0.21 0.18
N TYR A 24 -1.25 0.46 -0.58
CA TYR A 24 0.10 0.80 -0.14
C TYR A 24 0.61 2.02 -0.87
N ARG A 25 1.37 2.86 -0.16
CA ARG A 25 2.13 3.94 -0.78
C ARG A 25 3.41 4.15 0.01
N GLU A 26 4.51 4.22 -0.71
CA GLU A 26 5.80 4.60 -0.16
C GLU A 26 6.44 5.62 -1.09
N GLU A 27 6.80 6.78 -0.56
CA GLU A 27 7.49 7.82 -1.31
C GLU A 27 9.00 7.66 -1.21
N ARG A 28 9.73 8.24 -2.16
CA ARG A 28 11.20 8.35 -2.15
C ARG A 28 11.90 7.01 -2.02
N THR A 29 11.31 6.00 -2.65
CA THR A 29 11.85 4.64 -2.68
C THR A 29 11.88 4.14 -4.12
N GLU A 30 12.97 3.47 -4.47
CA GLU A 30 13.20 2.95 -5.83
C GLU A 30 13.16 1.42 -5.85
N ASN A 31 13.24 0.77 -4.69
CA ASN A 31 13.36 -0.67 -4.56
C ASN A 31 12.13 -1.25 -3.87
N VAL A 32 11.55 -2.28 -4.50
CA VAL A 32 10.41 -3.02 -3.94
C VAL A 32 10.84 -4.44 -3.59
N LYS A 33 10.63 -4.83 -2.33
CA LYS A 33 10.78 -6.20 -1.87
C LYS A 33 9.42 -6.74 -1.45
N ILE A 34 8.94 -7.74 -2.19
CA ILE A 34 7.65 -8.38 -1.94
C ILE A 34 7.86 -9.76 -1.35
N LYS A 35 7.13 -10.08 -0.28
CA LYS A 35 7.05 -11.43 0.28
C LYS A 35 5.59 -11.80 0.53
N TRP A 36 5.16 -12.93 -0.02
CA TRP A 36 3.84 -13.49 0.27
C TRP A 36 3.92 -14.39 1.50
N GLY A 37 3.15 -14.06 2.53
CA GLY A 37 3.03 -14.90 3.73
C GLY A 37 1.82 -15.85 3.66
N SER A 38 0.77 -15.46 2.93
CA SER A 38 -0.41 -16.27 2.62
C SER A 38 -1.19 -15.62 1.47
N ASN A 39 -2.32 -16.20 1.05
CA ASN A 39 -3.16 -15.62 0.00
C ASN A 39 -3.66 -14.20 0.31
N SER A 40 -3.89 -13.88 1.59
CA SER A 40 -4.36 -12.56 2.01
C SER A 40 -3.35 -11.74 2.78
N LYS A 41 -2.09 -12.21 2.93
CA LYS A 41 -1.03 -11.45 3.60
C LYS A 41 0.18 -11.30 2.72
N VAL A 42 0.53 -10.05 2.44
CA VAL A 42 1.71 -9.66 1.67
C VAL A 42 2.55 -8.69 2.50
N SER A 43 3.86 -8.81 2.40
CA SER A 43 4.78 -7.81 2.94
C SER A 43 5.46 -7.06 1.81
N ILE A 44 5.40 -5.74 1.85
CA ILE A 44 6.07 -4.81 0.93
C ILE A 44 7.06 -4.01 1.76
N ASN A 45 8.36 -4.10 1.47
CA ASN A 45 9.41 -3.36 2.18
C ASN A 45 9.30 -3.45 3.72
N ASN A 46 9.04 -4.67 4.21
CA ASN A 46 8.83 -5.03 5.63
C ASN A 46 7.52 -4.52 6.25
N HIS A 47 6.66 -3.81 5.50
CA HIS A 47 5.30 -3.47 5.95
C HIS A 47 4.39 -4.65 5.63
N ILE A 48 3.62 -5.13 6.60
CA ILE A 48 2.70 -6.26 6.41
C ILE A 48 1.31 -5.71 6.12
N LEU A 49 0.72 -6.16 5.01
CA LEU A 49 -0.61 -5.80 4.56
C LEU A 49 -1.52 -7.02 4.62
N ASN A 50 -2.70 -6.84 5.21
CA ASN A 50 -3.79 -7.80 5.17
C ASN A 50 -4.79 -7.39 4.08
N LEU A 51 -4.88 -8.18 3.02
CA LEU A 51 -5.72 -7.88 1.85
C LEU A 51 -7.21 -8.09 2.11
N ASP A 52 -7.57 -8.89 3.11
CA ASP A 52 -8.96 -9.12 3.53
C ASP A 52 -9.46 -8.02 4.46
N GLU A 53 -8.56 -7.14 4.93
CA GLU A 53 -8.91 -6.08 5.86
C GLU A 53 -9.71 -4.97 5.15
N GLN A 54 -10.94 -4.80 5.62
CA GLN A 54 -11.78 -3.69 5.22
C GLN A 54 -11.29 -2.42 5.90
N ILE A 55 -10.39 -1.72 5.22
CA ILE A 55 -10.04 -0.33 5.54
C ILE A 55 -11.32 0.52 5.36
N PRO A 56 -11.86 1.12 6.43
CA PRO A 56 -13.01 2.02 6.35
C PRO A 56 -12.76 3.17 5.36
N MET A 57 -13.79 3.58 4.64
CA MET A 57 -13.67 4.54 3.53
C MET A 57 -13.27 5.97 3.99
N ASP A 58 -13.41 6.24 5.29
CA ASP A 58 -12.98 7.45 6.00
C ASP A 58 -11.56 7.37 6.57
N THR A 59 -10.86 6.24 6.38
CA THR A 59 -9.50 6.03 6.90
C THR A 59 -8.49 6.78 6.06
N ASN A 60 -7.65 7.60 6.70
CA ASN A 60 -6.66 8.40 5.99
C ASN A 60 -5.44 7.56 5.62
N ASP A 61 -4.66 8.07 4.65
CA ASP A 61 -3.40 7.46 4.21
C ASP A 61 -2.37 7.28 5.35
N TYR A 62 -2.49 8.05 6.44
CA TYR A 62 -1.65 7.91 7.63
C TYR A 62 -2.04 6.70 8.49
N ASP A 63 -3.33 6.40 8.58
CA ASP A 63 -3.87 5.33 9.41
C ASP A 63 -3.60 3.94 8.79
N ILE A 64 -3.55 3.87 7.45
CA ILE A 64 -3.11 2.65 6.73
C ILE A 64 -1.60 2.39 6.82
N ALA A 65 -0.79 3.43 7.05
CA ALA A 65 0.67 3.29 7.14
C ALA A 65 1.13 2.89 8.55
N ASN A 66 0.32 3.16 9.57
CA ASN A 66 0.56 2.80 10.97
C ASN A 66 -0.74 2.26 11.61
N PRO A 67 -1.11 0.99 11.35
CA PRO A 67 -2.16 0.37 12.13
C PRO A 67 -1.72 0.32 13.60
N LEU A 68 -2.47 0.97 14.49
CA LEU A 68 -2.24 0.90 15.94
C LEU A 68 -2.28 -0.59 16.35
N ILE A 69 -1.12 -1.09 16.80
CA ILE A 69 -1.03 -2.35 17.54
C ILE A 69 -1.52 -2.11 18.97
#